data_AF-S5XYI6-F1
#
_entry.id   AF-S5XYI6-F1
#
_cell.length_a   1.000
_cell.length_b   1.000
_cell.length_c   1.000
_cell.angle_alpha   90.00
_cell.angle_beta   90.00
_cell.angle_gamma   90.00
#
_symmetry.space_group_name_H-M   'P 1'
#
loop_
_entity.id
_entity.type
_entity.pdbx_description
1 polymer ?
#
loop_
_entity_poly.entity_id
_entity_poly.type
_entity_poly.pdbx_seq_one_letter_code
_entity_poly.pdbx_strand_id
1 'polypeptide(L)'
;MSVMPETNPLCLKLFARPLRRPRLLVETARHGLPLWRRNRDLRRLLPGEDIPSPKANLARLYPEEQRLDRARQSGAADYQLRRHILILIAILAERGELAAETAPTLIFPAKTSRAHP
;
A
#
# COMPACT_ATOMS: atom_id res chain seq x y z
N MET A 1 10.89 -34.07 3.99
CA MET A 1 11.31 -32.67 3.74
C MET A 1 10.18 -31.94 3.02
N SER A 2 9.26 -31.34 3.76
CA SER A 2 8.25 -30.44 3.20
C SER A 2 7.94 -29.41 4.28
N VAL A 3 8.53 -28.22 4.16
CA VAL A 3 8.17 -27.07 4.98
C VAL A 3 7.52 -26.09 4.01
N MET A 4 6.19 -26.13 3.96
CA MET A 4 5.40 -25.02 3.43
C MET A 4 5.48 -23.90 4.45
N PRO A 5 5.83 -22.65 4.09
CA PRO A 5 5.71 -21.55 5.04
C PRO A 5 4.23 -21.24 5.24
N GLU A 6 3.81 -21.31 6.50
CA GLU A 6 2.49 -20.90 6.98
C GLU A 6 2.18 -19.47 6.52
N THR A 7 1.22 -19.34 5.61
CA THR A 7 0.57 -18.06 5.33
C THR A 7 -0.28 -17.68 6.54
N ASN A 8 0.28 -16.84 7.41
CA ASN A 8 -0.40 -16.20 8.52
C ASN A 8 -1.66 -15.43 8.02
N PRO A 9 -2.89 -15.87 8.36
CA PRO A 9 -4.12 -15.31 7.81
C PRO A 9 -4.58 -14.00 8.49
N LEU A 10 -3.80 -13.43 9.41
CA LEU A 10 -4.28 -12.35 10.29
C LEU A 10 -4.12 -10.91 9.74
N CYS A 11 -3.42 -10.69 8.62
CA CYS A 11 -3.19 -9.32 8.11
C CYS A 11 -4.32 -8.76 7.20
N LEU A 12 -5.36 -9.56 6.89
CA LEU A 12 -6.42 -9.15 5.95
C LEU A 12 -7.53 -8.28 6.57
N LYS A 13 -7.55 -8.04 7.89
CA LYS A 13 -8.69 -7.41 8.58
C LYS A 13 -8.57 -5.90 8.87
N LEU A 14 -7.52 -5.21 8.43
CA LEU A 14 -7.30 -3.80 8.79
C LEU A 14 -7.77 -2.75 7.76
N PHE A 15 -8.65 -3.13 6.83
CA PHE A 15 -9.17 -2.19 5.83
C PHE A 15 -10.67 -1.96 5.99
N ALA A 16 -11.00 -1.06 6.92
CA ALA A 16 -12.31 -0.46 7.10
C ALA A 16 -12.69 0.41 5.88
N ARG A 17 -13.17 -0.25 4.83
CA ARG A 17 -14.17 0.13 3.81
C ARG A 17 -14.01 -0.85 2.64
N PRO A 18 -15.05 -1.59 2.23
CA PRO A 18 -14.94 -2.44 1.05
C PRO A 18 -14.81 -1.51 -0.17
N LEU A 19 -13.58 -1.35 -0.65
CA LEU A 19 -13.33 -0.88 -2.00
C LEU A 19 -14.17 -1.79 -2.91
N ARG A 20 -15.21 -1.27 -3.59
CA ARG A 20 -16.00 -2.01 -4.60
C ARG A 20 -15.15 -2.24 -5.86
N ARG A 21 -13.93 -2.71 -5.70
CA ARG A 21 -12.95 -2.96 -6.76
C ARG A 21 -12.96 -4.45 -7.08
N PRO A 22 -12.91 -4.85 -8.36
CA PRO A 22 -12.71 -6.24 -8.72
C PRO A 22 -11.51 -6.78 -7.96
N ARG A 23 -11.68 -7.92 -7.25
CA ARG A 23 -10.64 -8.52 -6.40
C ARG A 23 -9.29 -8.63 -7.13
N LEU A 24 -9.34 -8.88 -8.44
CA LEU A 24 -8.19 -8.92 -9.33
C LEU A 24 -7.33 -7.66 -9.31
N LEU A 25 -7.90 -6.44 -9.31
CA LEU A 25 -7.09 -5.21 -9.35
C LEU A 25 -6.28 -5.02 -8.07
N VAL A 26 -6.91 -5.29 -6.93
CA VAL A 26 -6.26 -5.19 -5.62
C VAL A 26 -5.18 -6.26 -5.50
N GLU A 27 -5.45 -7.48 -5.99
CA GLU A 27 -4.46 -8.56 -5.95
C GLU A 27 -3.25 -8.26 -6.84
N THR A 28 -3.47 -7.76 -8.06
CA THR A 28 -2.38 -7.30 -8.93
C THR A 28 -1.57 -6.19 -8.27
N ALA A 29 -2.23 -5.25 -7.59
CA ALA A 29 -1.53 -4.21 -6.85
C ALA A 29 -0.66 -4.78 -5.70
N ARG A 30 -1.16 -5.78 -4.95
CA ARG A 30 -0.36 -6.44 -3.91
C ARG A 30 0.90 -7.09 -4.49
N HIS A 31 0.78 -7.81 -5.61
CA HIS A 31 1.94 -8.39 -6.28
C HIS A 31 2.92 -7.34 -6.85
N GLY A 32 2.45 -6.11 -7.09
CA GLY A 32 3.28 -5.00 -7.53
C GLY A 32 4.06 -4.29 -6.41
N LEU A 33 3.69 -4.47 -5.13
CA LEU A 33 4.35 -3.82 -4.00
C LEU A 33 5.87 -4.05 -3.91
N PRO A 34 6.41 -5.26 -4.14
CA PRO A 34 7.87 -5.48 -4.08
C PRO A 34 8.67 -4.67 -5.12
N LEU A 35 8.02 -4.21 -6.19
CA LEU A 35 8.64 -3.44 -7.27
C LEU A 35 8.49 -1.92 -7.08
N TRP A 36 7.68 -1.50 -6.11
CA TRP A 36 7.36 -0.12 -5.82
C TRP A 36 8.58 0.62 -5.25
N ARG A 37 8.92 1.75 -5.86
CA ARG A 37 9.94 2.67 -5.36
C ARG A 37 9.30 4.02 -5.10
N ARG A 38 8.97 4.28 -3.83
CA ARG A 38 8.25 5.48 -3.35
C ARG A 38 8.67 6.76 -4.08
N ASN A 39 9.96 7.09 -4.06
CA ASN A 39 10.45 8.34 -4.64
C ASN A 39 10.32 8.43 -6.17
N ARG A 40 10.67 7.35 -6.87
CA ARG A 40 10.64 7.30 -8.34
C ARG A 40 9.21 7.29 -8.86
N ASP A 41 8.37 6.45 -8.26
CA ASP A 41 7.06 6.14 -8.78
C ASP A 41 6.01 7.19 -8.36
N LEU A 42 6.11 7.76 -7.15
CA LEU A 42 5.24 8.89 -6.77
C LEU A 42 5.46 10.11 -7.66
N ARG A 43 6.70 10.48 -7.97
CA ARG A 43 6.99 11.63 -8.87
C ARG A 43 6.37 11.45 -10.25
N ARG A 44 6.26 10.21 -10.73
CA ARG A 44 5.62 9.87 -12.01
C ARG A 44 4.09 9.91 -11.94
N LEU A 45 3.50 9.52 -10.81
CA LEU A 45 2.04 9.48 -10.63
C LEU A 45 1.44 10.83 -10.21
N LEU A 46 2.15 11.53 -9.34
CA LEU A 46 1.81 12.81 -8.73
C LEU A 46 2.95 13.81 -9.00
N PRO A 47 2.94 14.50 -10.15
CA PRO A 47 3.94 15.52 -10.45
C PRO A 47 4.03 16.56 -9.32
N GLY A 48 5.25 16.97 -9.00
CA GLY A 48 5.60 17.90 -7.93
C GLY A 48 7.08 17.83 -7.58
N GLU A 49 7.62 18.91 -7.01
CA GLU A 49 9.04 19.01 -6.63
C GLU A 49 9.38 18.16 -5.40
N ASP A 50 8.44 18.04 -4.46
CA ASP A 50 8.59 17.29 -3.21
C ASP A 50 7.66 16.10 -3.10
N ILE A 51 8.10 15.10 -2.32
CA ILE A 51 7.30 13.94 -1.95
C ILE A 51 6.81 14.19 -0.51
N PRO A 52 5.55 14.60 -0.32
CA PRO A 52 5.06 14.98 0.98
C PRO A 52 4.83 13.75 1.88
N SER A 53 4.30 14.00 3.09
CA SER A 53 4.00 12.95 4.07
C SER A 53 3.03 11.88 3.51
N PRO A 54 3.04 10.65 4.05
CA PRO A 54 2.14 9.59 3.59
C PRO A 54 0.67 10.00 3.59
N LYS A 55 0.24 10.74 4.62
CA LYS A 55 -1.11 11.30 4.71
C LYS A 55 -1.44 12.26 3.55
N ALA A 56 -0.51 13.14 3.20
CA ALA A 56 -0.70 14.08 2.10
C ALA A 56 -0.70 13.39 0.72
N ASN A 57 0.16 12.38 0.53
CA ASN A 57 0.13 11.56 -0.69
C ASN A 57 -1.20 10.83 -0.85
N LEU A 58 -1.70 10.19 0.21
CA LEU A 58 -3.00 9.51 0.20
C LEU A 58 -4.15 10.46 -0.18
N ALA A 59 -4.15 11.69 0.33
CA ALA A 59 -5.15 12.69 -0.01
C ALA A 59 -5.16 13.03 -1.52
N ARG A 60 -4.00 12.94 -2.19
CA ARG A 60 -3.88 13.14 -3.65
C ARG A 60 -4.18 11.88 -4.46
N LEU A 61 -3.87 10.69 -3.93
CA LEU A 61 -4.06 9.42 -4.63
C LEU A 61 -5.52 8.98 -4.70
N TYR A 62 -6.32 9.23 -3.66
CA TYR A 62 -7.73 8.80 -3.64
C TYR A 62 -8.59 9.42 -4.75
N PRO A 63 -8.51 10.72 -5.06
CA PRO A 63 -9.22 11.30 -6.20
C PRO A 63 -8.84 10.67 -7.55
N GLU A 64 -7.56 10.40 -7.77
CA GLU A 64 -7.08 9.73 -8.99
C GLU A 64 -7.63 8.30 -9.12
N GLU A 65 -7.64 7.56 -8.01
CA GLU A 65 -8.18 6.20 -7.94
C GLU A 65 -9.70 6.17 -8.19
N GLN A 66 -10.43 7.17 -7.68
CA GLN A 66 -11.85 7.33 -7.93
C GLN A 66 -12.14 7.68 -9.40
N ARG A 67 -11.33 8.57 -10.00
CA ARG A 67 -11.44 8.95 -11.41
C ARG A 67 -11.25 7.73 -12.32
N LEU A 68 -10.24 6.90 -12.04
CA LEU A 68 -9.95 5.68 -12.81
C LEU A 68 -11.02 4.61 -12.63
N ASP A 69 -11.67 4.52 -11.46
CA ASP A 69 -12.82 3.61 -11.32
C ASP A 69 -14.00 4.02 -12.15
N ARG A 70 -14.32 5.32 -12.17
CA ARG A 70 -15.44 5.82 -12.96
C ARG A 70 -15.21 5.52 -14.44
N ALA A 71 -14.01 5.80 -14.94
CA ALA A 71 -13.60 5.45 -16.30
C ALA A 71 -13.72 3.93 -16.57
N ARG A 72 -13.30 3.09 -15.62
CA ARG A 72 -13.47 1.62 -15.72
C ARG A 72 -14.93 1.21 -15.77
N GLN A 73 -15.77 1.77 -14.90
CA GLN A 73 -17.19 1.43 -14.77
C GLN A 73 -18.01 1.87 -15.99
N SER A 74 -17.66 3.03 -16.58
CA SER A 74 -18.31 3.54 -17.77
C SER A 74 -17.74 2.96 -19.07
N GLY A 75 -16.69 2.14 -19.01
CA GLY A 75 -15.99 1.63 -20.20
C GLY A 75 -15.36 2.74 -21.04
N ALA A 76 -14.87 3.81 -20.39
CA ALA A 76 -14.32 4.96 -21.10
C ALA A 76 -13.11 4.57 -21.95
N ALA A 77 -13.02 5.14 -23.17
CA ALA A 77 -11.95 4.84 -24.11
C ALA A 77 -10.55 5.27 -23.61
N ASP A 78 -10.49 6.22 -22.69
CA ASP A 78 -9.27 6.71 -22.05
C ASP A 78 -8.90 5.94 -20.77
N TYR A 79 -9.60 4.85 -20.44
CA TYR A 79 -9.32 4.07 -19.24
C TYR A 79 -7.92 3.43 -19.29
N GLN A 80 -7.04 3.85 -18.38
CA GLN A 80 -5.67 3.37 -18.28
C GLN A 80 -5.51 2.35 -17.15
N LEU A 81 -5.72 1.07 -17.46
CA LEU A 81 -5.56 -0.04 -16.49
C LEU A 81 -4.20 -0.03 -15.78
N ARG A 82 -3.10 0.16 -16.52
CA ARG A 82 -1.74 0.22 -15.94
C ARG A 82 -1.63 1.33 -14.90
N ARG A 83 -2.16 2.53 -15.19
CA ARG A 83 -2.16 3.66 -14.26
C ARG A 83 -2.99 3.34 -13.02
N HIS A 84 -4.14 2.68 -13.19
CA HIS A 84 -5.01 2.28 -12.08
C HIS A 84 -4.30 1.32 -11.12
N ILE A 85 -3.63 0.31 -11.65
CA ILE A 85 -2.82 -0.61 -10.84
C ILE A 85 -1.71 0.15 -10.09
N LEU A 86 -0.99 1.05 -10.77
CA LEU A 86 0.07 1.84 -10.13
C LEU A 86 -0.46 2.76 -9.00
N ILE A 87 -1.64 3.37 -9.19
CA ILE A 87 -2.29 4.16 -8.15
C ILE A 87 -2.70 3.28 -6.95
N LEU A 88 -3.23 2.08 -7.19
CA LEU A 88 -3.55 1.14 -6.11
C LEU A 88 -2.30 0.68 -5.36
N ILE A 89 -1.20 0.38 -6.06
CA ILE A 89 0.10 0.07 -5.44
C ILE A 89 0.54 1.24 -4.53
N ALA A 90 0.47 2.46 -5.05
CA ALA A 90 0.84 3.66 -4.31
C ALA A 90 0.00 3.84 -3.05
N ILE A 91 -1.32 3.65 -3.13
CA ILE A 91 -2.21 3.73 -1.96
C ILE A 91 -1.84 2.66 -0.92
N LEU A 92 -1.64 1.41 -1.33
CA LEU A 92 -1.28 0.34 -0.42
C LEU A 92 0.07 0.62 0.27
N ALA A 93 1.06 1.09 -0.49
CA ALA A 93 2.37 1.46 0.04
C ALA A 93 2.28 2.62 1.04
N GLU A 94 1.63 3.74 0.68
CA GLU A 94 1.53 4.90 1.57
C GLU A 94 0.67 4.61 2.81
N ARG A 95 -0.28 3.67 2.76
CA ARG A 95 -0.99 3.18 3.95
C ARG A 95 -0.08 2.38 4.87
N GLY A 96 0.83 1.58 4.31
CA GLY A 96 1.86 0.88 5.06
C GLY A 96 2.81 1.85 5.76
N GLU A 97 3.29 2.87 5.03
CA GLU A 97 4.13 3.94 5.58
C GLU A 97 3.42 4.70 6.71
N LEU A 98 2.16 5.10 6.49
CA LEU A 98 1.37 5.79 7.51
C LEU A 98 1.17 4.92 8.76
N ALA A 99 0.92 3.61 8.58
CA ALA A 99 0.78 2.69 9.71
C ALA A 99 2.10 2.56 10.49
N ALA A 100 3.22 2.46 9.79
CA ALA A 100 4.55 2.40 10.40
C ALA A 100 4.90 3.70 11.15
N GLU A 101 4.51 4.87 10.62
CA GLU A 101 4.68 6.17 11.30
C GLU A 101 3.85 6.26 12.59
N THR A 102 2.65 5.66 12.61
CA THR A 102 1.77 5.69 13.79
C THR A 102 2.04 4.60 14.82
N ALA A 103 2.79 3.55 14.46
CA ALA A 103 3.12 2.48 15.40
C ALA A 103 4.25 2.96 16.32
N PRO A 104 4.02 3.12 17.65
CA PRO A 104 5.12 3.41 18.55
C PRO A 104 6.08 2.22 18.50
N THR A 105 7.34 2.48 18.16
CA THR A 105 8.43 1.52 18.35
C THR A 105 8.40 1.09 19.81
N LEU A 106 7.81 -0.09 20.09
CA LEU A 106 7.94 -0.71 21.39
C LEU A 106 9.40 -1.16 21.50
N ILE A 107 10.24 -0.27 22.03
CA ILE A 107 11.57 -0.61 22.51
C ILE A 107 11.35 -1.60 23.65
N PHE A 108 11.45 -2.89 23.36
CA PHE A 108 11.59 -3.91 24.40
C PHE A 108 13.03 -3.85 24.93
N PRO A 109 13.26 -3.51 26.21
CA PRO A 109 14.60 -3.61 26.78
C PRO A 109 15.00 -5.09 26.84
N ALA A 110 16.21 -5.38 26.34
CA ALA A 110 16.82 -6.70 26.39
C ALA A 110 16.82 -7.26 27.82
N LYS A 111 16.36 -8.51 27.99
CA LYS A 111 16.55 -9.25 29.25
C LYS A 111 18.05 -9.30 29.57
N THR A 112 18.46 -8.64 30.65
CA THR A 112 19.74 -8.93 31.30
C THR A 112 19.68 -10.35 31.83
N SER A 113 20.38 -11.27 31.15
CA SER A 113 20.64 -12.60 31.68
C SER A 113 21.51 -12.48 32.92
N ARG A 114 20.95 -12.87 34.06
CA ARG A 114 21.65 -12.93 35.35
C ARG A 114 22.59 -14.13 35.28
N ALA A 115 23.89 -13.88 35.09
CA ALA A 115 24.92 -14.88 35.34
C ALA A 115 25.25 -14.85 36.84
N HIS A 116 24.90 -15.94 37.53
CA HIS A 116 25.48 -16.34 38.82
C HIS A 116 26.43 -17.50 38.49
N PRO A 117 27.65 -17.50 39.04
CA PRO A 117 27.84 -18.16 40.33
C PRO A 117 28.61 -17.33 41.37
#